data_AF-A0A5C7XNB2-F1
#
_entry.id   AF-A0A5C7XNB2-F1
#
_cell.length_a   1.000
_cell.length_b   1.000
_cell.length_c   1.000
_cell.angle_alpha   90.00
_cell.angle_beta   90.00
_cell.angle_gamma   90.00
#
_symmetry.space_group_name_H-M   'P 1'
#
loop_
_entity.id
_entity.type
_entity.pdbx_description
1 polymer ?
#
loop_
_entity_poly.entity_id
_entity_poly.type
_entity_poly.pdbx_seq_one_letter_code
_entity_poly.pdbx_strand_id
1 'polypeptide(L)'
;MIETLRTWWFYLLGKRGEVARMDYKDAYMAKVVLDIHRKRRDKRIVLVPLEKLDPIHRIDRESALRTTAERAAALRAHREALLATKTLDGATLQAIVPSVSQIKVVADGDRWLAFEGNGRLYAMREVFAAEDGMRVEVEEYRFDDDRSIRRRLHRVRRYNRL
;
A
#
# COMPACT_ATOMS: atom_id res chain seq x y z
N MET A 1 -4.15 20.09 4.37
CA MET A 1 -3.68 19.56 3.06
C MET A 1 -2.18 19.74 2.86
N ILE A 2 -1.63 20.94 3.13
CA ILE A 2 -0.20 21.24 3.01
C ILE A 2 0.66 20.50 4.06
N GLU A 3 0.16 20.31 5.28
CA GLU A 3 0.91 19.62 6.34
C GLU A 3 1.10 18.12 6.07
N THR A 4 0.08 17.43 5.56
CA THR A 4 0.16 16.00 5.19
C THR A 4 1.15 15.78 4.04
N LEU A 5 1.18 16.72 3.07
CA LEU A 5 2.16 16.75 1.98
C LEU A 5 3.57 17.05 2.50
N ARG A 6 3.71 17.92 3.51
CA ARG A 6 4.99 18.20 4.17
C ARG A 6 5.53 16.98 4.91
N THR A 7 4.71 16.28 5.70
CA THR A 7 5.15 15.05 6.38
C THR A 7 5.57 13.97 5.38
N TRP A 8 4.86 13.86 4.25
CA TRP A 8 5.19 12.92 3.17
C TRP A 8 6.48 13.33 2.42
N TRP A 9 6.65 14.62 2.16
CA TRP A 9 7.86 15.20 1.59
C TRP A 9 9.06 15.03 2.52
N PHE A 10 8.90 15.22 3.83
CA PHE A 10 9.94 14.97 4.85
C PHE A 10 10.19 13.47 5.09
N TYR A 11 9.24 12.58 4.84
CA TYR A 11 9.48 11.13 4.87
C TYR A 11 10.30 10.67 3.66
N LEU A 12 9.99 11.18 2.46
CA LEU A 12 10.78 10.97 1.24
C LEU A 12 12.14 11.68 1.27
N LEU A 13 12.22 12.88 1.86
CA LEU A 13 13.47 13.64 2.03
C LEU A 13 14.26 13.24 3.25
N GLY A 14 13.68 12.67 4.30
CA GLY A 14 14.42 12.07 5.42
C GLY A 14 15.30 10.92 4.95
N LYS A 15 14.96 10.36 3.79
CA LYS A 15 15.76 9.48 2.95
C LYS A 15 16.61 10.26 1.94
N ARG A 16 17.40 11.27 2.37
CA ARG A 16 18.25 12.09 1.49
C ARG A 16 19.22 11.27 0.62
N GLY A 17 19.68 10.12 1.11
CA GLY A 17 20.47 9.16 0.34
C GLY A 17 19.70 8.40 -0.76
N GLU A 18 18.36 8.36 -0.67
CA GLU A 18 17.49 7.69 -1.66
C GLU A 18 17.08 8.62 -2.81
N VAL A 19 17.01 9.94 -2.59
CA VAL A 19 16.79 10.92 -3.67
C VAL A 19 17.96 10.92 -4.66
N ALA A 20 19.19 10.69 -4.17
CA ALA A 20 20.38 10.55 -5.00
C ALA A 20 20.38 9.29 -5.89
N ARG A 21 19.48 8.33 -5.64
CA ARG A 21 19.31 7.09 -6.44
C ARG A 21 17.97 7.02 -7.16
N MET A 22 17.21 8.12 -7.23
CA MET A 22 15.92 8.12 -7.93
C MET A 22 16.13 7.96 -9.43
N ASP A 23 15.78 6.77 -9.93
CA ASP A 23 15.66 6.51 -11.36
C ASP A 23 14.33 7.10 -11.89
N TYR A 24 14.20 7.25 -13.20
CA TYR A 24 13.01 7.76 -13.88
C TYR A 24 11.71 7.06 -13.41
N LYS A 25 11.76 5.75 -13.15
CA LYS A 25 10.61 4.99 -12.63
C LYS A 25 10.14 5.48 -11.26
N ASP A 26 11.06 5.88 -10.38
CA ASP A 26 10.76 6.36 -9.03
C ASP A 26 10.15 7.75 -9.09
N ALA A 27 10.70 8.62 -9.94
CA ALA A 27 10.14 9.95 -10.20
C ALA A 27 8.72 9.87 -10.81
N TYR A 28 8.52 8.98 -11.78
CA TYR A 28 7.21 8.75 -12.39
C TYR A 28 6.21 8.22 -11.36
N MET A 29 6.59 7.25 -10.53
CA MET A 29 5.75 6.74 -9.46
C MET A 29 5.36 7.83 -8.46
N ALA A 30 6.32 8.62 -7.97
CA ALA A 30 6.06 9.74 -7.06
C ALA A 30 5.05 10.73 -7.67
N LYS A 31 5.24 11.10 -8.94
CA LYS A 31 4.31 11.95 -9.68
C LYS A 31 2.90 11.34 -9.77
N VAL A 32 2.79 10.03 -10.03
CA VAL A 32 1.50 9.34 -10.10
C VAL A 32 0.79 9.32 -8.74
N VAL A 33 1.52 9.08 -7.65
CA VAL A 33 0.95 9.13 -6.28
C VAL A 33 0.48 10.54 -5.93
N LEU A 34 1.27 11.57 -6.27
CA LEU A 34 0.85 12.97 -6.10
C LEU A 34 -0.41 13.30 -6.92
N ASP A 35 -0.49 12.84 -8.17
CA ASP A 35 -1.67 12.99 -9.01
C ASP A 35 -2.90 12.32 -8.38
N ILE A 36 -2.73 11.12 -7.80
CA ILE A 36 -3.78 10.40 -7.09
C ILE A 36 -4.29 11.23 -5.90
N HIS A 37 -3.40 11.74 -5.07
CA HIS A 37 -3.85 12.59 -3.95
C HIS A 37 -4.54 13.86 -4.41
N ARG A 38 -4.03 14.51 -5.46
CA ARG A 38 -4.59 15.77 -5.97
C ARG A 38 -5.94 15.60 -6.66
N LYS A 39 -6.14 14.49 -7.38
CA LYS A 39 -7.31 14.29 -8.25
C LYS A 39 -8.42 13.47 -7.61
N ARG A 40 -8.21 12.92 -6.41
CA ARG A 40 -9.26 12.17 -5.72
C ARG A 40 -10.47 13.08 -5.51
N ARG A 41 -11.66 12.58 -5.84
CA ARG A 41 -12.93 13.21 -5.54
C ARG A 41 -13.40 12.83 -4.14
N ASP A 42 -13.23 11.57 -3.79
CA ASP A 42 -13.75 10.98 -2.57
C ASP A 42 -12.84 9.84 -2.08
N LYS A 43 -13.03 9.44 -0.83
CA LYS A 43 -12.37 8.29 -0.21
C LYS A 43 -13.34 7.56 0.71
N ARG A 44 -13.25 6.23 0.74
CA ARG A 44 -14.05 5.40 1.65
C ARG A 44 -13.22 4.30 2.29
N ILE A 45 -13.62 3.91 3.50
CA ILE A 45 -13.08 2.75 4.19
C ILE A 45 -13.86 1.52 3.73
N VAL A 46 -13.17 0.51 3.24
CA VAL A 46 -13.78 -0.74 2.75
C VAL A 46 -12.98 -1.96 3.16
N LEU A 47 -13.68 -3.06 3.40
CA LEU A 47 -13.08 -4.34 3.74
C LEU A 47 -13.00 -5.24 2.49
N VAL A 48 -11.79 -5.47 1.98
CA VAL A 48 -11.54 -6.19 0.72
C VAL A 48 -10.77 -7.49 0.96
N PRO A 49 -10.91 -8.50 0.09
CA PRO A 49 -10.12 -9.73 0.24
C PRO A 49 -8.62 -9.49 -0.01
N LEU A 50 -7.76 -10.07 0.83
CA LEU A 50 -6.30 -9.87 0.78
C LEU A 50 -5.69 -10.33 -0.55
N GLU A 51 -6.19 -11.43 -1.10
CA GLU A 51 -5.76 -12.02 -2.36
C GLU A 51 -6.07 -11.12 -3.58
N LYS A 52 -7.05 -10.20 -3.43
CA LYS A 52 -7.45 -9.23 -4.45
C LYS A 52 -6.70 -7.90 -4.39
N LEU A 53 -5.83 -7.69 -3.39
CA LEU A 53 -5.01 -6.49 -3.25
C LEU A 53 -3.66 -6.64 -3.94
N ASP A 54 -3.40 -5.93 -5.03
CA ASP A 54 -2.12 -5.97 -5.73
C ASP A 54 -1.25 -4.73 -5.46
N PRO A 55 0.06 -4.90 -5.23
CA PRO A 55 0.98 -3.77 -5.11
C PRO A 55 1.23 -3.11 -6.47
N ILE A 56 1.53 -1.81 -6.47
CA ILE A 56 1.94 -1.12 -7.70
C ILE A 56 3.45 -1.18 -7.96
N HIS A 57 4.24 -1.53 -6.94
CA HIS A 57 5.70 -1.64 -7.02
C HIS A 57 6.21 -2.72 -6.06
N ARG A 58 7.40 -3.25 -6.33
CA ARG A 58 8.09 -4.20 -5.45
C ARG A 58 8.78 -3.50 -4.29
N ILE A 59 9.03 -4.23 -3.22
CA ILE A 59 9.92 -3.78 -2.15
C ILE A 59 11.32 -4.32 -2.47
N ASP A 60 12.25 -3.42 -2.76
CA ASP A 60 13.62 -3.73 -3.16
C ASP A 60 14.69 -3.13 -2.23
N ARG A 61 14.33 -2.14 -1.43
CA ARG A 61 15.25 -1.47 -0.49
C ARG A 61 15.43 -2.32 0.76
N GLU A 62 16.68 -2.57 1.15
CA GLU A 62 17.04 -3.38 2.32
C GLU A 62 16.32 -2.94 3.60
N SER A 63 16.27 -1.63 3.86
CA SER A 63 15.54 -1.08 5.02
C SER A 63 14.05 -1.42 4.99
N ALA A 64 13.42 -1.34 3.81
CA ALA A 64 12.02 -1.66 3.63
C ALA A 64 11.76 -3.17 3.70
N LEU A 65 12.71 -4.01 3.25
CA LEU A 65 12.68 -5.46 3.41
C LEU A 65 12.72 -5.85 4.89
N ARG A 66 13.63 -5.28 5.68
CA ARG A 66 13.70 -5.53 7.13
C ARG A 66 12.41 -5.16 7.84
N THR A 67 11.87 -3.96 7.61
CA THR A 67 10.59 -3.56 8.21
C THR A 67 9.43 -4.44 7.76
N THR A 68 9.46 -4.98 6.54
CA THR A 68 8.45 -5.93 6.05
C THR A 68 8.57 -7.27 6.79
N ALA A 69 9.79 -7.77 6.99
CA ALA A 69 10.03 -8.99 7.76
C ALA A 69 9.63 -8.86 9.23
N GLU A 70 9.92 -7.72 9.87
CA GLU A 70 9.48 -7.42 11.25
C GLU A 70 7.95 -7.45 11.37
N ARG A 71 7.25 -6.84 10.40
CA ARG A 71 5.80 -6.88 10.34
C ARG A 71 5.25 -8.30 10.12
N ALA A 72 5.89 -9.08 9.25
CA ALA A 72 5.50 -10.47 9.02
C ALA A 72 5.69 -11.31 10.29
N ALA A 73 6.79 -11.12 11.03
CA ALA A 73 7.01 -11.77 12.31
C ALA A 73 5.92 -11.40 13.35
N ALA A 74 5.56 -10.12 13.46
CA ALA A 74 4.46 -9.69 14.32
C ALA A 74 3.13 -10.34 13.92
N LEU A 75 2.79 -10.35 12.63
CA LEU A 75 1.57 -11.02 12.14
C LEU A 75 1.58 -12.53 12.42
N ARG A 76 2.72 -13.20 12.29
CA ARG A 76 2.86 -14.63 12.64
C ARG A 76 2.57 -14.90 14.11
N ALA A 77 3.06 -14.05 15.00
CA ALA A 77 2.82 -14.18 16.44
C ALA A 77 1.32 -14.08 16.80
N HIS A 78 0.50 -13.46 15.95
CA HIS A 78 -0.94 -13.32 16.14
C HIS A 78 -1.77 -14.15 15.14
N ARG A 79 -1.13 -15.06 14.36
CA ARG A 79 -1.77 -15.70 13.20
C ARG A 79 -3.06 -16.44 13.56
N GLU A 80 -3.05 -17.25 14.62
CA GLU A 80 -4.21 -18.05 15.03
C GLU A 80 -5.41 -17.16 15.41
N ALA A 81 -5.17 -16.12 16.20
CA ALA A 81 -6.20 -15.15 16.57
C ALA A 81 -6.78 -14.42 15.35
N LEU A 82 -5.93 -14.06 14.39
CA LEU A 82 -6.34 -13.39 13.14
C LEU A 82 -7.13 -14.31 12.22
N LEU A 83 -6.82 -15.61 12.19
CA LEU A 83 -7.58 -16.60 11.42
C LEU A 83 -8.98 -16.87 12.00
N ALA A 84 -9.16 -16.67 13.30
CA ALA A 84 -10.47 -16.81 13.94
C ALA A 84 -11.46 -15.73 13.47
N THR A 85 -10.98 -14.49 13.25
CA THR A 85 -11.82 -13.37 12.82
C THR A 85 -11.79 -13.14 11.30
N LYS A 86 -10.76 -13.65 10.63
CA LYS A 86 -10.46 -13.45 9.20
C LYS A 86 -10.45 -12.00 8.74
N THR A 87 -10.25 -11.07 9.67
CA THR A 87 -10.41 -9.64 9.43
C THR A 87 -9.25 -8.87 10.04
N LEU A 88 -8.65 -8.00 9.23
CA LEU A 88 -7.62 -7.04 9.62
C LEU A 88 -8.16 -5.64 9.41
N ASP A 89 -8.85 -5.11 10.43
CA ASP A 89 -9.34 -3.73 10.46
C ASP A 89 -8.22 -2.72 10.77
N GLY A 90 -8.52 -1.42 10.64
CA GLY A 90 -7.55 -0.37 10.87
C GLY A 90 -6.94 -0.38 12.28
N ALA A 91 -7.72 -0.73 13.31
CA ALA A 91 -7.26 -0.80 14.69
C ALA A 91 -6.28 -1.97 14.91
N THR A 92 -6.65 -3.16 14.41
CA THR A 92 -5.83 -4.38 14.46
C THR A 92 -4.53 -4.19 13.69
N LEU A 93 -4.62 -3.63 12.48
CA LEU A 93 -3.43 -3.30 11.68
C LEU A 93 -2.51 -2.33 12.41
N GLN A 94 -3.05 -1.30 13.06
CA GLN A 94 -2.23 -0.32 13.78
C GLN A 94 -1.58 -0.92 15.03
N ALA A 95 -2.27 -1.82 15.73
CA ALA A 95 -1.74 -2.50 16.91
C ALA A 95 -0.61 -3.48 16.57
N ILE A 96 -0.74 -4.26 15.49
CA ILE A 96 0.20 -5.35 15.15
C ILE A 96 1.29 -4.87 14.19
N VAL A 97 0.95 -4.07 13.18
CA VAL A 97 1.86 -3.63 12.11
C VAL A 97 1.75 -2.12 11.89
N PRO A 98 2.17 -1.30 12.87
CA PRO A 98 1.95 0.14 12.87
C PRO A 98 2.47 0.83 11.60
N SER A 99 1.70 1.81 11.14
CA SER A 99 2.05 2.64 9.99
C SER A 99 1.50 4.05 10.15
N VAL A 100 2.23 5.03 9.61
CA VAL A 100 1.81 6.44 9.61
C VAL A 100 0.57 6.71 8.76
N SER A 101 0.13 5.75 7.95
CA SER A 101 -1.06 5.90 7.13
C SER A 101 -1.74 4.56 6.84
N GLN A 102 -3.01 4.59 6.40
CA GLN A 102 -3.75 3.39 5.96
C GLN A 102 -3.22 2.82 4.64
N ILE A 103 -3.58 1.57 4.32
CA ILE A 103 -3.34 0.98 3.00
C ILE A 103 -4.30 1.68 2.06
N LYS A 104 -3.76 2.39 1.05
CA LYS A 104 -4.57 3.18 0.12
C LYS A 104 -4.60 2.54 -1.23
N VAL A 105 -5.80 2.46 -1.79
CA VAL A 105 -6.05 1.67 -3.00
C VAL A 105 -6.88 2.43 -4.02
N VAL A 106 -6.77 1.99 -5.26
CA VAL A 106 -7.71 2.33 -6.35
C VAL A 106 -8.32 1.02 -6.84
N ALA A 107 -9.64 0.97 -7.00
CA ALA A 107 -10.31 -0.19 -7.58
C ALA A 107 -9.87 -0.41 -9.04
N ASP A 108 -9.73 -1.66 -9.46
CA ASP A 108 -9.35 -2.07 -10.80
C ASP A 108 -10.10 -3.34 -11.21
N GLY A 109 -11.32 -3.16 -11.71
CA GLY A 109 -12.23 -4.28 -11.98
C GLY A 109 -12.67 -4.93 -10.67
N ASP A 110 -12.39 -6.22 -10.51
CA ASP A 110 -12.66 -6.99 -9.30
C ASP A 110 -11.50 -6.99 -8.31
N ARG A 111 -10.41 -6.25 -8.60
CA ARG A 111 -9.20 -6.16 -7.77
C ARG A 111 -8.97 -4.73 -7.29
N TRP A 112 -7.95 -4.55 -6.44
CA TRP A 112 -7.54 -3.24 -5.92
C TRP A 112 -6.04 -3.06 -6.05
N LEU A 113 -5.62 -1.90 -6.55
CA LEU A 113 -4.21 -1.54 -6.68
C LEU A 113 -3.77 -0.70 -5.48
N ALA A 114 -2.93 -1.26 -4.61
CA ALA A 114 -2.32 -0.58 -3.48
C ALA A 114 -1.20 0.35 -3.94
N PHE A 115 -1.44 1.66 -3.85
CA PHE A 115 -0.45 2.69 -4.15
C PHE A 115 0.27 3.20 -2.90
N GLU A 116 -0.28 2.94 -1.71
CA GLU A 116 0.40 3.13 -0.43
C GLU A 116 0.13 1.96 0.52
N GLY A 117 1.08 1.71 1.42
CA GLY A 117 0.97 0.60 2.39
C GLY A 117 1.52 -0.73 1.88
N ASN A 118 2.28 -0.75 0.78
CA ASN A 118 2.85 -1.98 0.19
C ASN A 118 3.63 -2.83 1.21
N GLY A 119 4.40 -2.22 2.13
CA GLY A 119 5.09 -2.96 3.20
C GLY A 119 4.18 -3.82 4.06
N ARG A 120 2.97 -3.34 4.40
CA ARG A 120 1.99 -4.15 5.12
C ARG A 120 1.38 -5.22 4.21
N LEU A 121 1.10 -4.89 2.95
CA LEU A 121 0.56 -5.85 1.98
C LEU A 121 1.50 -7.05 1.78
N TYR A 122 2.78 -6.80 1.58
CA TYR A 122 3.79 -7.86 1.46
C TYR A 122 3.88 -8.69 2.73
N ALA A 123 3.93 -8.06 3.91
CA ALA A 123 3.96 -8.78 5.18
C ALA A 123 2.74 -9.67 5.40
N MET A 124 1.52 -9.19 5.09
CA MET A 124 0.31 -9.99 5.18
C MET A 124 0.32 -11.18 4.21
N ARG A 125 0.77 -10.97 2.97
CA ARG A 125 0.89 -12.04 1.95
C ARG A 125 1.96 -13.08 2.29
N GLU A 126 2.92 -12.75 3.16
CA GLU A 126 3.93 -13.69 3.65
C GLU A 126 3.37 -14.64 4.73
N VAL A 127 2.28 -14.24 5.40
CA VAL A 127 1.72 -14.94 6.58
C VAL A 127 0.40 -15.65 6.27
N PHE A 128 -0.39 -15.09 5.35
CA PHE A 128 -1.71 -15.58 4.99
C PHE A 128 -1.77 -16.01 3.54
N ALA A 129 -2.33 -17.19 3.31
CA ALA A 129 -2.61 -17.73 1.98
C ALA A 129 -3.99 -17.27 1.48
N ALA A 130 -4.30 -17.47 0.20
CA ALA A 130 -5.60 -17.09 -0.34
C ALA A 130 -6.74 -17.88 0.31
N GLU A 131 -6.48 -19.14 0.63
CA GLU A 131 -7.42 -20.09 1.23
C GLU A 131 -7.77 -19.73 2.68
N ASP A 132 -6.93 -18.94 3.36
CA ASP A 132 -7.22 -18.43 4.70
C ASP A 132 -8.46 -17.50 4.68
N GLY A 133 -8.76 -16.87 3.54
CA GLY A 133 -9.94 -16.04 3.33
C GLY A 133 -9.88 -14.71 4.08
N MET A 134 -8.68 -14.17 4.26
CA MET A 134 -8.44 -12.94 5.01
C MET A 134 -9.01 -11.73 4.29
N ARG A 135 -9.67 -10.84 5.05
CA ARG A 135 -10.15 -9.55 4.58
C ARG A 135 -9.43 -8.42 5.30
N VAL A 136 -9.13 -7.35 4.58
CA VAL A 136 -8.31 -6.23 5.05
C VAL A 136 -9.03 -4.92 4.82
N GLU A 137 -9.02 -4.06 5.83
CA GLU A 137 -9.56 -2.71 5.72
C GLU A 137 -8.58 -1.79 4.98
N VAL A 138 -9.08 -1.11 3.96
CA VAL A 138 -8.31 -0.21 3.10
C VAL A 138 -9.05 1.10 2.85
N GLU A 139 -8.28 2.15 2.57
CA GLU A 139 -8.80 3.45 2.13
C GLU A 139 -8.88 3.46 0.58
N GLU A 140 -10.07 3.25 0.03
CA GLU A 140 -10.31 3.29 -1.42
C GLU A 140 -10.51 4.72 -1.89
N TYR A 141 -9.69 5.15 -2.86
CA TYR A 141 -9.78 6.46 -3.50
C TYR A 141 -10.61 6.37 -4.77
N ARG A 142 -11.47 7.37 -4.96
CA ARG A 142 -12.39 7.50 -6.10
C ARG A 142 -12.12 8.77 -6.88
N PHE A 143 -12.30 8.71 -8.19
CA PHE A 143 -11.96 9.80 -9.11
C PHE A 143 -13.10 10.06 -10.09
N ASP A 144 -13.13 11.26 -10.69
CA ASP A 144 -14.00 11.52 -11.85
C ASP A 144 -13.51 10.78 -13.10
N ASP A 145 -12.19 10.61 -13.24
CA ASP A 145 -11.55 9.86 -14.33
C ASP A 145 -10.71 8.69 -13.76
N ASP A 146 -11.41 7.65 -13.31
CA ASP A 146 -10.79 6.41 -12.82
C ASP A 146 -9.94 5.74 -13.90
N ARG A 147 -10.35 5.83 -15.18
CA ARG A 147 -9.64 5.20 -16.29
C ARG A 147 -8.22 5.76 -16.44
N SER A 148 -8.04 7.08 -16.39
CA SER A 148 -6.70 7.65 -16.48
C SER A 148 -5.84 7.33 -15.26
N ILE A 149 -6.42 7.22 -14.06
CA ILE A 149 -5.65 6.86 -12.86
C ILE A 149 -5.18 5.41 -12.94
N ARG A 150 -6.09 4.48 -13.26
CA ARG A 150 -5.75 3.05 -13.46
C ARG A 150 -4.68 2.87 -14.53
N ARG A 151 -4.80 3.54 -15.67
CA ARG A 151 -3.77 3.51 -16.73
C ARG A 151 -2.39 3.95 -16.24
N ARG A 152 -2.33 4.98 -15.38
CA ARG A 152 -1.07 5.45 -14.80
C ARG A 152 -0.48 4.44 -13.81
N LEU A 153 -1.31 3.84 -12.95
CA LEU A 153 -0.90 2.80 -12.00
C LEU A 153 -0.39 1.55 -12.73
N HIS A 154 -1.09 1.09 -13.78
CA HIS A 154 -0.62 0.00 -14.64
C HIS A 154 0.71 0.30 -15.32
N ARG A 155 0.96 1.56 -15.69
CA ARG A 155 2.28 1.97 -16.20
C ARG A 155 3.36 1.89 -15.13
N VAL A 156 3.07 2.29 -13.89
CA VAL A 156 4.00 2.10 -12.75
C VAL A 156 4.31 0.61 -12.55
N ARG A 157 3.29 -0.25 -12.53
CA ARG A 157 3.46 -1.71 -12.43
C ARG A 157 4.37 -2.27 -13.51
N ARG A 158 4.15 -1.87 -14.77
CA ARG A 158 4.99 -2.27 -15.90
C ARG A 158 6.46 -1.88 -15.71
N TYR A 159 6.74 -0.64 -15.28
CA TYR A 159 8.11 -0.21 -14.97
C TYR A 159 8.74 -0.99 -13.81
N ASN A 160 7.92 -1.54 -12.92
CA ASN A 160 8.33 -2.38 -11.79
C ASN A 160 8.24 -3.89 -12.08
N ARG A 161 7.99 -4.29 -13.34
CA ARG A 161 7.88 -5.69 -13.78
C ARG A 161 6.84 -6.48 -12.97
N LEU A 162 5.67 -5.89 -12.77
CA LEU A 162 4.49 -6.44 -12.08
C LEU A 162 3.26 -6.51 -12.98
#